data_AF-A0A1C6CJE1-F1
#
_entry.id   AF-A0A1C6CJE1-F1
#
_cell.length_a   1.000
_cell.length_b   1.000
_cell.length_c   1.000
_cell.angle_alpha   90.00
_cell.angle_beta   90.00
_cell.angle_gamma   90.00
#
_symmetry.space_group_name_H-M   'P 1'
#
loop_
_entity.id
_entity.type
_entity.pdbx_description
1 polymer ?
#
loop_
_entity_poly.entity_id
_entity_poly.type
_entity_poly.pdbx_seq_one_letter_code
_entity_poly.pdbx_strand_id
1 'polypeptide(L)' 'MFYVKEQLNDAMEVSIEINDENVFCRCPHCGSEVQVDLADVFADGDVDLFGTAVLCDNCSRKLMGGAACGCEQV' A
#
# COMPACT_ATOMS: atom_id res chain seq x y z
N MET A 1 -8.52 -15.03 -4.63
CA MET A 1 -9.11 -14.67 -3.32
C MET A 1 -7.96 -14.66 -2.32
N PHE A 2 -7.53 -13.48 -1.89
CA PHE A 2 -6.48 -13.30 -0.90
C PHE A 2 -7.12 -13.08 0.48
N TYR A 3 -6.45 -13.47 1.55
CA TYR A 3 -6.91 -13.24 2.92
C TYR A 3 -5.71 -13.08 3.85
N VAL A 4 -5.85 -12.24 4.88
CA VAL A 4 -4.89 -12.14 5.98
C VAL A 4 -5.27 -13.19 7.01
N LYS A 5 -4.26 -13.91 7.51
CA LYS A 5 -4.43 -14.94 8.52
C LYS A 5 -3.43 -14.69 9.65
N GLU A 6 -3.93 -14.30 10.81
CA GLU A 6 -3.12 -14.03 11.99
C GLU A 6 -3.61 -14.83 13.19
N GLN A 7 -2.67 -15.43 13.92
CA GLN A 7 -2.97 -16.16 15.13
C GLN A 7 -2.78 -15.25 16.34
N LEU A 8 -3.88 -14.95 17.04
CA LEU A 8 -3.83 -14.08 18.22
C LEU A 8 -3.27 -14.81 19.45
N ASN A 9 -3.60 -16.10 19.58
CA ASN A 9 -3.15 -17.03 20.63
C ASN A 9 -3.37 -18.48 20.15
N ASP A 10 -2.93 -19.49 20.91
CA ASP A 10 -3.08 -20.93 20.57
C ASP A 10 -4.53 -21.38 20.26
N ALA A 11 -5.54 -20.62 20.73
CA ALA A 11 -6.96 -20.95 20.58
C ALA A 11 -7.75 -19.98 19.68
N MET A 12 -7.14 -18.89 19.20
CA MET A 12 -7.87 -17.85 18.46
C MET A 12 -7.10 -17.41 17.22
N GLU A 13 -7.78 -17.50 16.07
CA GLU A 13 -7.28 -17.15 14.75
C GLU A 13 -8.22 -16.11 14.13
N VAL A 14 -7.64 -15.06 13.55
CA VAL A 14 -8.36 -14.03 12.82
C VAL A 14 -8.03 -14.19 11.34
N SER A 15 -9.07 -14.44 10.55
CA SER A 15 -9.01 -14.47 9.09
C SER A 15 -9.86 -13.35 8.52
N ILE A 16 -9.25 -12.52 7.67
CA ILE A 16 -9.92 -11.39 7.02
C ILE A 16 -9.69 -11.53 5.53
N GLU A 17 -10.77 -11.71 4.78
CA GLU A 17 -10.71 -11.71 3.31
C GLU A 17 -10.25 -10.34 2.82
N ILE A 18 -9.37 -10.28 1.83
CA ILE A 18 -8.89 -9.02 1.24
C ILE A 18 -9.78 -8.67 0.05
N ASN A 19 -10.34 -7.46 0.06
CA ASN A 19 -11.15 -6.87 -1.02
C ASN A 19 -10.68 -5.43 -1.32
N ASP A 20 -11.18 -4.85 -2.40
CA ASP A 20 -10.86 -3.48 -2.85
C ASP A 20 -11.24 -2.38 -1.83
N GLU A 21 -12.08 -2.68 -0.85
CA GLU A 21 -12.51 -1.74 0.20
C GLU A 21 -11.68 -1.83 1.49
N ASN A 22 -10.93 -2.92 1.69
CA ASN A 22 -10.24 -3.19 2.96
C ASN A 22 -8.71 -3.17 2.88
N VAL A 23 -8.16 -2.74 1.75
CA VAL A 23 -6.71 -2.62 1.56
C VAL A 23 -6.29 -1.17 1.77
N PHE A 24 -5.41 -0.98 2.74
CA PHE A 24 -4.90 0.34 3.10
C PHE A 24 -3.39 0.31 3.29
N CYS A 25 -2.74 1.41 2.92
CA CYS A 25 -1.35 1.69 3.25
C CYS A 25 -1.27 2.96 4.11
N ARG A 26 -0.17 3.08 4.86
CA ARG A 26 0.16 4.33 5.56
C ARG A 26 1.16 5.13 4.74
N CYS A 27 0.84 6.39 4.51
CA CYS A 27 1.77 7.31 3.85
C CYS A 27 3.06 7.43 4.68
N PRO A 28 4.25 7.13 4.13
CA PRO A 28 5.50 7.16 4.89
C PRO A 28 5.90 8.58 5.35
N HIS A 29 5.38 9.64 4.72
CA HIS A 29 5.69 11.02 5.11
C HIS A 29 4.86 11.56 6.26
N CYS A 30 3.55 11.27 6.29
CA CYS A 30 2.63 11.88 7.23
C CYS A 30 1.84 10.87 8.08
N GLY A 31 1.99 9.57 7.82
CA GLY A 31 1.30 8.49 8.53
C GLY A 31 -0.20 8.37 8.23
N SER A 32 -0.75 9.22 7.34
CA SER A 32 -2.16 9.16 6.97
C SER A 32 -2.49 7.85 6.26
N GLU A 33 -3.66 7.31 6.57
CA GLU A 33 -4.21 6.13 5.89
C GLU A 33 -4.65 6.50 4.47
N VAL A 34 -4.32 5.62 3.53
CA VAL A 34 -4.65 5.74 2.11
C VAL A 34 -5.18 4.40 1.66
N GLN A 35 -6.39 4.41 1.08
CA GLN A 35 -6.93 3.22 0.42
C GLN A 35 -6.16 2.97 -0.87
N VAL A 36 -5.78 1.72 -1.11
CA VAL A 36 -4.96 1.35 -2.27
C VAL A 36 -5.68 0.34 -3.15
N ASP A 37 -5.60 0.55 -4.46
CA ASP A 37 -6.02 -0.45 -5.43
C ASP A 37 -4.86 -1.41 -5.69
N LEU A 38 -5.04 -2.66 -5.26
CA LEU A 38 -4.05 -3.70 -5.48
C LEU A 38 -3.77 -3.94 -6.97
N ALA A 39 -4.75 -3.80 -7.86
CA ALA A 39 -4.54 -4.00 -9.29
C ALA A 39 -3.55 -2.97 -9.86
N ASP A 40 -3.63 -1.73 -9.37
CA ASP A 40 -2.71 -0.64 -9.75
C ASP A 40 -1.31 -0.87 -9.15
N VAL A 41 -1.23 -1.31 -7.88
CA VAL A 41 0.03 -1.63 -7.22
C VAL A 41 0.75 -2.83 -7.85
N PHE A 42 -0.01 -3.81 -8.36
CA PHE A 42 0.54 -5.02 -8.97
C PHE A 42 0.81 -4.87 -10.49
N ALA A 43 0.49 -3.73 -11.11
CA ALA A 43 0.59 -3.58 -12.57
C ALA A 43 2.02 -3.69 -13.10
N ASP A 44 3.02 -3.28 -12.31
CA ASP A 44 4.45 -3.30 -12.69
C ASP A 44 5.10 -4.70 -12.60
N GLY A 45 4.38 -5.70 -12.07
CA GLY A 45 4.80 -7.11 -12.10
C GLY A 45 5.84 -7.54 -11.06
N ASP A 46 6.56 -6.61 -10.44
CA ASP A 46 7.39 -6.85 -9.25
C ASP A 46 6.69 -6.23 -8.04
N VAL A 47 6.29 -7.07 -7.07
CA VAL A 47 5.56 -6.59 -5.90
C VAL A 47 6.19 -7.04 -4.60
N ASP A 48 6.57 -6.05 -3.81
CA ASP A 48 6.94 -6.21 -2.42
C ASP A 48 5.85 -5.65 -1.52
N LEU A 49 5.02 -6.52 -0.93
CA LEU A 49 3.96 -6.10 0.00
C LEU A 49 4.50 -5.41 1.27
N PHE A 50 5.79 -5.54 1.56
CA PHE A 50 6.44 -4.88 2.69
C PHE A 50 7.15 -3.57 2.27
N GLY A 51 7.81 -3.57 1.13
CA GLY A 51 8.61 -2.45 0.61
C GLY A 51 7.82 -1.43 -0.23
N THR A 52 6.67 -1.81 -0.80
CA THR A 52 5.86 -0.88 -1.59
C THR A 52 5.09 0.08 -0.69
N ALA A 53 5.33 1.38 -0.87
CA ALA A 53 4.69 2.44 -0.11
C ALA A 53 3.94 3.41 -1.04
N VAL A 54 2.68 3.69 -0.71
CA VAL A 54 1.84 4.64 -1.43
C VAL A 54 1.79 5.99 -0.70
N LEU A 55 1.99 7.07 -1.45
CA LEU A 55 1.87 8.44 -0.95
C LEU A 55 0.42 8.91 -0.96
N CYS A 56 -0.02 9.60 0.09
CA CYS A 56 -1.33 10.27 0.07
C CYS A 56 -1.32 11.45 -0.91
N ASP A 57 -2.50 11.84 -1.41
CA ASP A 57 -2.66 12.96 -2.35
C ASP A 57 -1.98 14.25 -1.90
N ASN A 58 -2.00 14.54 -0.61
CA ASN A 58 -1.38 15.74 -0.07
C ASN A 58 0.15 15.70 -0.16
N CYS A 59 0.76 14.53 0.11
CA CYS A 59 2.21 14.37 0.03
C CYS A 59 2.68 14.22 -1.41
N SER A 60 1.95 13.49 -2.25
CA SER A 60 2.26 13.37 -3.68
C SER A 60 2.19 14.73 -4.38
N ARG A 61 1.16 15.56 -4.11
CA ARG A 61 1.06 16.92 -4.65
C ARG A 61 2.18 17.84 -4.17
N LYS A 62 2.61 17.72 -2.90
CA LYS A 62 3.74 18.48 -2.38
C LYS A 62 5.05 18.08 -3.04
N LEU A 63 5.23 16.79 -3.31
CA LEU A 63 6.41 16.25 -3.98
C LEU A 63 6.43 16.66 -5.46
N MET A 64 5.32 16.49 -6.18
CA MET A 64 5.19 16.85 -7.59
C MET A 64 5.10 18.35 -7.85
N GLY A 65 4.75 19.15 -6.83
CA GLY A 65 4.84 20.62 -6.86
C GLY A 65 6.27 21.16 -6.92
N GLY A 66 7.29 20.30 -6.83
CA GLY A 66 8.69 20.62 -7.04
C GLY A 66 9.37 19.59 -7.93
N ALA A 67 9.28 19.80 -9.25
CA ALA A 67 9.95 19.08 -10.33
C ALA A 67 9.59 17.59 -10.51
N ALA A 68 9.17 17.27 -11.74
CA ALA A 68 9.10 15.91 -12.25
C ALA A 68 10.46 15.23 -12.05
N CYS A 69 10.51 14.18 -11.22
CA CYS A 69 11.58 13.21 -11.27
C CYS A 69 11.00 11.95 -11.91
N GLY A 70 11.18 11.85 -13.23
CA GLY A 70 11.10 10.57 -13.91
C GLY A 70 12.11 9.65 -13.25
N CYS A 71 11.64 8.54 -12.72
CA CYS A 71 12.48 7.42 -12.33
C CYS A 71 13.17 6.88 -13.59
N GLU A 72 14.35 7.42 -13.90
CA GLU A 72 15.37 6.71 -14.66
C GLU A 72 15.86 5.58 -13.73
N GLN A 73 15.37 4.36 -13.98
CA GLN A 73 15.97 3.16 -13.42
C GLN A 73 17.24 2.88 -14.24
N VAL A 74 18.37 2.85 -13.52
CA VAL A 74 19.72 2.52 -14.04
C VAL A 74 19.83 1.08 -14.52
#